data_AF-A0A941F4S8-F1
#
_entry.id   AF-A0A941F4S8-F1
#
_cell.length_a   1.000
_cell.length_b   1.000
_cell.length_c   1.000
_cell.angle_alpha   90.00
_cell.angle_beta   90.00
_cell.angle_gamma   90.00
#
_symmetry.space_group_name_H-M   'P 1'
#
loop_
_entity.id
_entity.type
_entity.pdbx_description
1 polymer ?
#
loop_
_entity_poly.entity_id
_entity_poly.type
_entity_poly.pdbx_seq_one_letter_code
_entity_poly.pdbx_strand_id
1 'polypeptide(L)'
;MMWPVLLLSVVLMGIVFVLMSIRILLQKNGKFPNTHIGGNKALNDKGIYCATTQDKLARKEAFNIKPLKLDGEYESQTTSC
;
A
#
# COMPACT_ATOMS: atom_id res chain seq x y z
N MET A 1 -32.29 -0.29 36.49
CA MET A 1 -32.88 -1.11 35.40
C MET A 1 -32.21 -0.88 34.03
N MET A 2 -30.96 -0.37 33.96
CA MET A 2 -30.21 -0.23 32.68
C MET A 2 -28.88 -0.98 32.62
N TRP A 3 -28.41 -1.53 33.74
CA TRP A 3 -27.16 -2.29 33.81
C TRP A 3 -27.03 -3.46 32.81
N PRO A 4 -28.06 -4.33 32.61
CA PRO A 4 -27.92 -5.44 31.67
C PRO A 4 -27.76 -4.97 30.21
N VAL A 5 -28.41 -3.86 29.85
CA VAL A 5 -28.31 -3.28 28.50
C VAL A 5 -26.92 -2.68 28.26
N LEU A 6 -26.35 -2.01 29.27
CA LEU A 6 -24.99 -1.47 29.20
C LEU A 6 -23.95 -2.57 29.04
N LEU A 7 -24.05 -3.66 29.82
CA LEU A 7 -23.15 -4.80 29.70
C LEU A 7 -23.26 -5.48 28.33
N LEU A 8 -24.48 -5.69 27.84
CA LEU A 8 -24.72 -6.28 26.52
C LEU A 8 -24.10 -5.43 25.40
N SER A 9 -24.27 -4.11 25.46
CA SER A 9 -23.73 -3.16 24.48
C SER A 9 -22.20 -3.17 24.43
N VAL A 10 -21.54 -3.17 25.60
CA VAL A 10 -20.07 -3.19 25.68
C VAL A 10 -19.50 -4.49 25.13
N VAL A 11 -20.12 -5.63 25.48
CA VAL A 11 -19.71 -6.95 24.96
C VAL A 11 -19.86 -7.00 23.45
N LEU A 12 -20.97 -6.50 22.91
CA LEU A 12 -21.23 -6.51 21.48
C LEU A 12 -20.24 -5.64 20.70
N MET A 13 -19.95 -4.44 21.21
CA MET A 13 -18.89 -3.58 20.64
C MET A 13 -17.51 -4.25 20.71
N GLY A 14 -17.17 -4.89 21.83
CA GLY A 14 -15.92 -5.62 21.98
C GLY A 14 -15.73 -6.70 20.91
N ILE A 15 -16.77 -7.47 20.62
CA ILE A 15 -16.75 -8.51 19.56
C ILE A 15 -16.51 -7.87 18.19
N VAL A 16 -17.17 -6.75 17.87
CA VAL A 16 -16.98 -6.04 16.60
C VAL A 16 -15.53 -5.59 16.41
N PHE A 17 -14.92 -4.98 17.43
CA PHE A 17 -13.52 -4.54 17.36
C PHE A 17 -12.55 -5.70 17.22
N VAL A 18 -12.79 -6.81 17.93
CA VAL A 18 -11.98 -8.03 17.79
C VAL A 18 -12.07 -8.56 16.36
N LEU A 19 -13.28 -8.72 15.81
CA LEU A 19 -13.48 -9.21 14.45
C LEU A 19 -12.81 -8.30 13.40
N MET A 20 -12.89 -6.98 13.57
CA MET A 20 -12.25 -6.01 12.67
C MET A 20 -10.71 -6.10 12.69
N SER A 21 -10.14 -6.41 13.86
CA SER A 21 -8.68 -6.46 14.05
C SER A 21 -8.06 -7.85 13.83
N ILE A 22 -8.86 -8.89 13.56
CA ILE A 22 -8.40 -10.27 13.29
C ILE A 22 -7.25 -10.31 12.27
N ARG A 23 -7.34 -9.55 11.17
CA ARG A 23 -6.30 -9.59 10.11
C ARG A 23 -4.97 -9.04 10.57
N ILE A 24 -4.98 -8.04 11.44
CA ILE A 24 -3.78 -7.40 12.01
C ILE A 24 -3.18 -8.29 13.10
N LEU A 25 -4.01 -8.94 13.93
CA LEU A 25 -3.57 -9.80 15.02
C LEU A 25 -3.09 -11.19 14.55
N LEU A 26 -3.70 -11.76 13.51
CA LEU A 26 -3.36 -13.10 13.02
C LEU A 26 -2.17 -13.11 12.05
N GLN A 27 -1.90 -12.01 11.33
CA GLN A 27 -0.71 -11.93 10.49
C GLN A 27 0.52 -11.65 11.35
N LYS A 28 1.44 -12.63 11.47
CA LYS A 28 2.72 -12.52 12.20
C LYS A 28 3.61 -11.33 11.79
N ASN A 29 3.34 -10.70 10.65
CA ASN A 29 3.94 -9.45 10.18
C ASN A 29 2.86 -8.55 9.54
N GLY A 30 1.73 -8.35 10.22
CA GLY A 30 0.62 -7.51 9.77
C GLY A 30 1.05 -6.04 9.64
N LYS A 31 1.72 -5.70 8.55
CA LYS A 31 1.96 -4.32 8.14
C LYS A 31 0.75 -3.85 7.35
N PHE A 32 0.33 -2.62 7.62
CA PHE A 32 -0.62 -1.96 6.73
C PHE A 32 0.00 -1.96 5.32
N PRO A 33 -0.70 -2.47 4.30
CA PRO A 33 -0.17 -2.48 2.94
C PRO A 33 0.23 -1.05 2.58
N ASN A 34 1.37 -0.90 1.91
CA ASN A 34 1.86 0.42 1.56
C ASN A 34 0.90 1.01 0.51
N THR A 35 -0.03 1.89 0.94
CA THR A 35 -1.00 2.55 0.04
C THR A 35 -0.31 3.55 -0.88
N HIS A 36 0.95 3.89 -0.61
CA HIS A 36 1.72 4.74 -1.48
C HIS A 36 2.15 3.96 -2.73
N ILE A 37 1.73 4.44 -3.91
CA ILE A 37 1.97 3.77 -5.20
C ILE A 37 3.47 3.52 -5.41
N GLY A 38 4.33 4.48 -5.03
CA GLY A 38 5.78 4.38 -5.23
C GLY A 38 6.49 3.36 -4.33
N GLY A 39 5.90 3.05 -3.16
CA GLY A 39 6.49 2.13 -2.17
C GLY A 39 5.97 0.70 -2.26
N ASN A 40 4.97 0.44 -3.12
CA ASN A 40 4.29 -0.85 -3.17
C ASN A 40 4.89 -1.75 -4.26
N LYS A 41 5.66 -2.77 -3.84
CA LYS A 41 6.26 -3.77 -4.75
C LYS A 41 5.21 -4.48 -5.61
N ALA A 42 4.04 -4.81 -5.03
CA ALA A 42 2.98 -5.49 -5.78
C ALA A 42 2.36 -4.65 -6.91
N LEU A 43 2.38 -3.31 -6.79
CA LEU A 43 1.92 -2.41 -7.87
C LEU A 43 3.02 -2.17 -8.91
N ASN A 44 4.28 -2.13 -8.47
CA ASN A 44 5.42 -2.03 -9.36
C ASN A 44 5.54 -3.28 -10.27
N ASP A 45 5.34 -4.49 -9.72
CA ASP A 45 5.31 -5.74 -10.49
C ASP A 45 4.18 -5.75 -11.55
N LYS A 46 3.14 -4.94 -11.37
CA LYS A 46 2.02 -4.74 -12.30
C LYS A 46 2.28 -3.61 -13.31
N GLY A 47 3.42 -2.92 -13.23
CA GLY A 47 3.77 -1.76 -14.06
C GLY A 47 3.01 -0.48 -13.72
N ILE A 48 2.40 -0.39 -12.53
CA ILE A 48 1.62 0.77 -12.10
C ILE A 48 2.52 1.72 -11.30
N TYR A 49 2.78 2.90 -11.87
CA TYR A 49 3.65 3.93 -11.26
C TYR A 49 2.88 5.21 -10.92
N CYS A 50 3.50 6.08 -10.11
CA CYS A 50 3.02 7.43 -9.85
C CYS A 50 2.96 8.24 -11.16
N ALA A 51 2.03 9.19 -11.28
CA ALA A 51 1.83 9.99 -12.49
C ALA A 51 3.14 10.64 -13.00
N THR A 52 3.91 11.24 -12.10
CA THR A 52 5.22 11.85 -12.41
C THR A 52 6.21 10.86 -13.03
N THR A 53 6.22 9.61 -12.56
CA THR A 53 7.10 8.57 -13.09
C THR A 53 6.62 8.10 -14.46
N GLN A 54 5.30 7.92 -14.64
CA GLN A 54 4.71 7.60 -15.94
C GLN A 54 5.01 8.68 -16.99
N ASP A 55 4.89 9.96 -16.62
CA ASP A 55 5.21 11.09 -17.50
C ASP A 55 6.68 11.10 -17.91
N LYS A 56 7.60 10.83 -16.98
CA LYS A 56 9.05 10.73 -17.28
C LYS A 56 9.34 9.58 -18.24
N LEU A 57 8.70 8.42 -18.04
CA LEU A 57 8.86 7.25 -18.92
C LEU A 57 8.31 7.55 -20.32
N ALA A 58 7.10 8.10 -20.42
CA ALA A 58 6.49 8.46 -21.71
C ALA A 58 7.31 9.51 -22.48
N ARG A 59 7.87 10.50 -21.79
CA ARG A 59 8.81 11.47 -22.39
C ARG A 59 10.07 10.77 -22.90
N LYS A 60 10.66 9.87 -22.10
CA LYS A 60 11.83 9.10 -22.53
C LYS A 60 11.54 8.21 -23.72
N GLU A 61 10.35 7.64 -23.84
CA GLU A 61 9.98 6.84 -25.03
C GLU A 61 9.80 7.72 -26.28
N ALA A 62 9.25 8.92 -26.12
CA ALA A 62 9.10 9.87 -27.22
C ALA A 62 10.46 10.38 -27.76
N PHE A 63 11.47 10.49 -26.89
CA PHE A 63 12.85 10.78 -27.28
C PHE A 63 13.59 9.45 -27.53
N ASN A 64 13.64 8.98 -28.79
CA ASN A 64 14.26 7.71 -29.22
C ASN A 64 15.81 7.67 -29.03
N ILE A 65 16.29 7.88 -27.82
CA ILE A 65 17.69 7.77 -27.44
C ILE A 65 17.94 6.28 -27.08
N LYS A 66 18.91 5.66 -27.75
CA LYS A 66 19.32 4.26 -27.54
C LYS A 66 19.50 3.95 -26.04
N PRO A 67 19.18 2.72 -25.60
CA PRO A 67 19.08 2.36 -24.19
C PRO A 67 20.44 2.47 -23.52
N LEU A 68 20.63 3.52 -22.73
CA LEU A 68 21.65 3.50 -21.69
C LEU A 68 21.17 2.46 -20.67
N LYS A 69 21.91 1.36 -20.53
CA LYS A 69 21.75 0.35 -19.49
C LYS A 69 21.48 1.05 -18.14
N LEU A 70 20.25 0.93 -17.64
CA LEU A 70 19.89 1.31 -16.28
C LEU A 70 19.42 0.06 -15.52
N ASP A 71 20.19 -1.03 -15.65
CA ASP A 71 20.09 -2.26 -14.85
C ASP A 71 20.61 -2.08 -13.41
N GLY A 72 20.51 -0.88 -12.83
CA GLY A 72 21.02 -0.67 -11.46
C GLY A 72 20.54 0.54 -10.70
N GLU A 73 19.75 1.46 -11.27
CA GLU A 73 19.43 2.71 -10.55
C GLU A 73 18.09 3.33 -10.98
N TYR A 74 17.04 2.51 -11.07
CA TYR A 74 15.65 2.99 -11.07
C TYR A 74 14.92 2.69 -9.76
N GLU A 75 15.55 1.98 -8.81
CA GLU A 75 14.98 1.64 -7.50
C GLU A 75 15.12 2.79 -6.47
N SER A 76 15.89 3.85 -6.77
CA SER A 76 16.02 5.04 -5.92
C SER A 76 15.17 6.24 -6.34
N GLN A 77 14.51 6.22 -7.50
CA GLN A 77 13.72 7.35 -7.99
C GLN A 77 12.20 7.07 -8.09
N THR A 78 11.74 5.85 -7.77
CA THR A 78 10.32 5.53 -7.53
C THR A 78 9.89 5.72 -6.07
N THR A 79 10.85 5.93 -5.16
CA THR A 79 10.61 6.29 -3.74
C THR A 79 10.38 7.78 -3.52
N SER A 80 10.39 8.59 -4.59
CA SER A 80 10.03 10.01 -4.54
C SER A 80 8.87 10.29 -5.51
N CYS A 81 7.79 9.56 -5.30
CA CYS A 81 6.58 10.24 -4.83
C CYS A 81 6.56 10.01 -3.30
#